data_AF-A0A829GEI3-F1
#
_entry.id   AF-A0A829GEI3-F1
#
_cell.length_a   1.000
_cell.length_b   1.000
_cell.length_c   1.000
_cell.angle_alpha   90.00
_cell.angle_beta   90.00
_cell.angle_gamma   90.00
#
_symmetry.space_group_name_H-M   'P 1'
#
loop_
_entity.id
_entity.type
_entity.pdbx_description
1 polymer ?
#
loop_
_entity_poly.entity_id
_entity_poly.type
_entity_poly.pdbx_seq_one_letter_code
_entity_poly.pdbx_strand_id
1 'polypeptide(L)'
;PLNLTATVIDPYFGQNAVTEGLEKTFGRTFGDVMLLLLFAFVFNILLVRFQKWTKLRAVFTTGNVQVQQAATAFWILLFCFPKMGRIEVLLVMGVVLGLYWAVGSNMTVRYTQDLTDGGGFAVAHQQMFGIAFVSWLADKFKAREVKAKKKARRLEDIELPGFLKIFNENMVATGILMLFFFGIIMLILGKSYFVGVFAATKGASGLAPNASFLFYIMTTSLGFAVNLTILQLGVRTFVGELTESFTGISDRLLPGSVPGIDVAATFAFGEPNAVTIGFLFGALGQFLAIGALLIFHSPTIIIAGFIPLFFDNAAFGVFANRRAGAKAAMILPFFSGLIQVFGAALISTWIGLSKFGGYLGMFDWDTVWPFFTVLMKILGIAGIVVVVLILVLIPQLEYRHDPKNYFLMVTDYEQYKENMAKKKATK
;
A
#
# COMPACT_ATOMS: atom_id res chain seq x y z
N PRO A 1 3.30 -37.25 -3.17
CA PRO A 1 2.80 -35.99 -3.77
C PRO A 1 2.96 -34.84 -2.76
N LEU A 2 3.85 -33.88 -3.03
CA LEU A 2 3.91 -32.66 -2.22
C LEU A 2 2.57 -31.92 -2.36
N ASN A 3 1.80 -31.79 -1.28
CA ASN A 3 0.57 -30.98 -1.23
C ASN A 3 0.94 -29.49 -1.29
N LEU A 4 1.39 -29.04 -2.46
CA LEU A 4 1.70 -27.64 -2.73
C LEU A 4 0.39 -26.87 -2.90
N THR A 5 0.16 -25.92 -2.00
CA THR A 5 -1.00 -25.02 -2.12
C THR A 5 -0.55 -23.74 -2.82
N ALA A 6 -1.16 -23.42 -3.96
CA ALA A 6 -0.92 -22.15 -4.64
C ALA A 6 -1.83 -21.06 -4.05
N THR A 7 -1.28 -19.89 -3.77
CA THR A 7 -2.02 -18.76 -3.19
C THR A 7 -1.71 -17.50 -3.97
N VAL A 8 -2.75 -16.85 -4.48
CA VAL A 8 -2.64 -15.57 -5.18
C VAL A 8 -2.60 -14.45 -4.15
N ILE A 9 -1.55 -13.63 -4.20
CA ILE A 9 -1.46 -12.42 -3.37
C ILE A 9 -2.10 -11.24 -4.10
N ASP A 10 -3.39 -11.04 -3.85
CA ASP A 10 -4.19 -9.97 -4.44
C ASP A 10 -5.37 -9.64 -3.51
N PRO A 11 -5.68 -8.36 -3.25
CA PRO A 11 -6.74 -8.00 -2.32
C PRO A 11 -8.13 -8.56 -2.68
N TYR A 12 -8.46 -8.69 -3.97
CA TYR A 12 -9.73 -9.29 -4.40
C TYR A 12 -9.71 -10.81 -4.24
N PHE A 13 -8.60 -11.48 -4.57
CA PHE A 13 -8.47 -12.92 -4.31
C PHE A 13 -8.49 -13.21 -2.80
N GLY A 14 -7.86 -12.37 -1.97
CA GLY A 14 -7.92 -12.46 -0.52
C GLY A 14 -9.34 -12.30 0.03
N GLN A 15 -10.10 -11.32 -0.48
CA GLN A 15 -11.51 -11.15 -0.13
C GLN A 15 -12.35 -12.37 -0.56
N ASN A 16 -12.14 -12.90 -1.76
CA ASN A 16 -12.85 -14.08 -2.25
C ASN A 16 -12.52 -15.32 -1.40
N ALA A 17 -11.26 -15.50 -1.03
CA ALA A 17 -10.81 -16.58 -0.15
C ALA A 17 -11.49 -16.51 1.22
N VAL A 18 -11.60 -15.32 1.80
CA VAL A 18 -12.39 -15.12 3.04
C VAL A 18 -13.86 -15.44 2.79
N THR A 19 -14.45 -14.94 1.72
CA THR A 19 -15.87 -15.17 1.39
C THR A 19 -16.19 -16.66 1.28
N GLU A 20 -15.33 -17.42 0.61
CA GLU A 20 -15.50 -18.86 0.45
C GLU A 20 -15.26 -19.63 1.76
N GLY A 21 -14.25 -19.23 2.53
CA GLY A 21 -13.81 -19.98 3.69
C GLY A 21 -14.55 -19.66 4.99
N LEU A 22 -15.17 -18.48 5.11
CA LEU A 22 -15.62 -17.94 6.40
C LEU A 22 -16.73 -18.79 7.02
N GLU A 23 -17.73 -19.15 6.20
CA GLU A 23 -18.83 -20.01 6.65
C GLU A 23 -18.33 -21.43 6.91
N LYS A 24 -17.54 -21.98 5.99
CA LYS A 24 -16.98 -23.35 6.09
C LYS A 24 -16.09 -23.55 7.32
N THR A 25 -15.35 -22.51 7.73
CA THR A 25 -14.33 -22.61 8.78
C THR A 25 -14.86 -22.16 10.14
N PHE A 26 -15.69 -21.11 10.18
CA PHE A 26 -16.10 -20.45 11.42
C PHE A 26 -17.61 -20.34 11.60
N GLY A 27 -18.43 -20.79 10.64
CA GLY A 27 -19.88 -20.65 10.68
C GLY A 27 -20.35 -19.19 10.73
N ARG A 28 -19.56 -18.26 10.17
CA ARG A 28 -19.87 -16.82 10.10
C ARG A 28 -20.16 -16.42 8.66
N THR A 29 -20.94 -15.36 8.50
CA THR A 29 -21.35 -14.88 7.16
C THR A 29 -20.57 -13.64 6.76
N PHE A 30 -20.47 -13.39 5.46
CA PHE A 30 -19.87 -12.16 4.96
C PHE A 30 -20.68 -10.91 5.36
N GLY A 31 -21.96 -11.05 5.73
CA GLY A 31 -22.76 -9.98 6.30
C GLY A 31 -22.17 -9.44 7.62
N ASP A 32 -21.52 -10.29 8.43
CA ASP A 32 -20.85 -9.86 9.66
C ASP A 32 -19.60 -9.02 9.36
N VAL A 33 -18.92 -9.28 8.24
CA VAL A 33 -17.80 -8.48 7.78
C VAL A 33 -18.26 -7.06 7.41
N MET A 34 -19.43 -6.94 6.77
CA MET A 34 -20.00 -5.63 6.42
C MET A 34 -20.44 -4.84 7.66
N LEU A 35 -20.99 -5.52 8.67
CA LEU A 35 -21.25 -4.91 9.97
C LEU A 35 -19.93 -4.46 10.64
N LEU A 36 -18.90 -5.32 10.65
CA LEU A 36 -17.60 -4.95 11.20
C LEU A 36 -17.06 -3.66 10.53
N LEU A 37 -17.13 -3.58 9.20
CA LEU A 37 -16.70 -2.39 8.46
C LEU A 37 -17.40 -1.13 8.99
N LEU A 38 -18.73 -1.19 9.13
CA LEU A 38 -19.51 -0.06 9.63
C LEU A 38 -19.06 0.35 11.05
N PHE A 39 -18.90 -0.62 11.95
CA PHE A 39 -18.44 -0.36 13.32
C PHE A 39 -17.03 0.26 13.34
N ALA A 40 -16.10 -0.30 12.56
CA ALA A 40 -14.73 0.20 12.46
C ALA A 40 -14.69 1.63 11.86
N PHE A 41 -15.56 1.92 10.90
CA PHE A 41 -15.63 3.23 10.27
C PHE A 41 -16.20 4.29 11.21
N VAL A 42 -17.30 3.97 11.91
CA VAL A 42 -17.83 4.83 12.98
C VAL A 42 -16.76 5.08 14.04
N PHE A 43 -16.01 4.05 14.43
CA PHE A 43 -14.94 4.21 15.40
C PHE A 43 -13.80 5.11 14.89
N ASN A 44 -13.40 4.98 13.63
CA ASN A 44 -12.42 5.88 13.02
C ASN A 44 -12.90 7.34 13.03
N ILE A 45 -14.16 7.61 12.68
CA ILE A 45 -14.75 8.96 12.77
C ILE A 45 -14.70 9.48 14.20
N LEU A 46 -15.09 8.68 15.19
CA LEU A 46 -15.05 9.08 16.60
C LEU A 46 -13.62 9.41 17.06
N LEU A 47 -12.64 8.57 16.69
CA LEU A 47 -11.23 8.81 17.00
C LEU A 47 -10.74 10.15 16.45
N VAL A 48 -11.11 10.51 15.21
CA VAL A 48 -10.74 11.79 14.58
C VAL A 48 -11.54 12.96 15.17
N ARG A 49 -12.81 12.76 15.48
CA ARG A 49 -13.65 13.79 16.14
C ARG A 49 -13.05 14.24 17.47
N PHE A 50 -12.42 13.31 18.16
CA PHE A 50 -11.77 13.49 19.46
C PHE A 50 -10.25 13.70 19.35
N GLN A 51 -9.76 14.24 18.22
CA GLN A 51 -8.35 14.49 17.95
C GLN A 51 -7.61 15.32 19.00
N LYS A 52 -8.31 16.14 19.78
CA LYS A 52 -7.68 16.86 20.91
C LYS A 52 -7.02 15.90 21.91
N TRP A 53 -7.59 14.70 22.09
CA TRP A 53 -7.05 13.65 22.96
C TRP A 53 -6.32 12.58 22.16
N THR A 54 -6.93 12.09 21.07
CA THR A 54 -6.38 10.96 20.30
C THR A 54 -5.18 11.36 19.42
N LYS A 55 -5.07 12.65 19.08
CA LYS A 55 -4.07 13.21 18.15
C LYS A 55 -4.19 12.64 16.72
N LEU A 56 -5.32 12.06 16.36
CA LEU A 56 -5.55 11.47 15.04
C LEU A 56 -6.31 12.45 14.13
N ARG A 57 -5.78 12.73 12.95
CA ARG A 57 -6.33 13.75 12.03
C ARG A 57 -6.89 13.18 10.72
N ALA A 58 -6.68 11.89 10.43
CA ALA A 58 -7.01 11.32 9.13
C ALA A 58 -8.23 10.40 9.21
N VAL A 59 -9.23 10.66 8.35
CA VAL A 59 -10.43 9.81 8.20
C VAL A 59 -10.20 8.85 7.03
N PHE A 60 -10.36 7.55 7.22
CA PHE A 60 -10.16 6.56 6.18
C PHE A 60 -11.39 6.50 5.26
N THR A 61 -11.29 6.91 4.00
CA THR A 61 -12.46 7.04 3.09
C THR A 61 -12.46 6.08 1.89
N THR A 62 -11.47 5.18 1.79
CA THR A 62 -11.34 4.27 0.64
C THR A 62 -12.19 3.00 0.81
N GLY A 63 -13.48 3.07 0.41
CA GLY A 63 -14.49 2.06 0.74
C GLY A 63 -14.22 0.62 0.25
N ASN A 64 -13.74 0.44 -0.99
CA ASN A 64 -13.37 -0.89 -1.50
C ASN A 64 -12.23 -1.53 -0.69
N VAL A 65 -11.27 -0.72 -0.25
CA VAL A 65 -10.17 -1.17 0.60
C VAL A 65 -10.68 -1.50 2.00
N GLN A 66 -11.60 -0.72 2.56
CA GLN A 66 -12.23 -1.03 3.85
C GLN A 66 -12.89 -2.42 3.84
N VAL A 67 -13.57 -2.78 2.74
CA VAL A 67 -14.18 -4.11 2.57
C VAL A 67 -13.12 -5.21 2.61
N GLN A 68 -12.04 -5.07 1.84
CA GLN A 68 -10.96 -6.06 1.78
C GLN A 68 -10.27 -6.22 3.14
N GLN A 69 -9.95 -5.09 3.79
CA GLN A 69 -9.30 -5.07 5.09
C GLN A 69 -10.21 -5.62 6.19
N ALA A 70 -11.49 -5.27 6.20
CA ALA A 70 -12.45 -5.83 7.15
C ALA A 70 -12.56 -7.36 6.98
N ALA A 71 -12.60 -7.86 5.74
CA ALA A 71 -12.66 -9.29 5.47
C ALA A 71 -11.45 -10.04 6.06
N THR A 72 -10.24 -9.59 5.74
CA THR A 72 -9.02 -10.24 6.23
C THR A 72 -8.84 -10.06 7.75
N ALA A 73 -9.13 -8.89 8.32
CA ALA A 73 -9.08 -8.67 9.78
C ALA A 73 -10.08 -9.56 10.53
N PHE A 74 -11.30 -9.71 10.02
CA PHE A 74 -12.32 -10.56 10.60
C PHE A 74 -11.87 -12.02 10.65
N TRP A 75 -11.27 -12.51 9.55
CA TRP A 75 -10.66 -13.84 9.50
C TRP A 75 -9.57 -14.01 10.55
N ILE A 76 -8.63 -13.05 10.62
CA ILE A 76 -7.51 -13.06 11.57
C ILE A 76 -8.02 -13.11 13.02
N LEU A 77 -9.06 -12.34 13.37
CA LEU A 77 -9.61 -12.37 14.73
C LEU A 77 -10.20 -13.74 15.06
N LEU A 78 -10.99 -14.32 14.16
CA LEU A 78 -11.60 -15.63 14.38
C LEU A 78 -10.55 -16.75 14.43
N PHE A 79 -9.48 -16.64 13.66
CA PHE A 79 -8.33 -17.53 13.79
C PHE A 79 -7.69 -17.44 15.20
N CYS A 80 -7.58 -16.24 15.75
CA CYS A 80 -7.05 -16.04 17.11
C CYS A 80 -8.04 -16.52 18.18
N PHE A 81 -9.32 -16.20 18.03
CA PHE A 81 -10.39 -16.41 19.01
C PHE A 81 -11.62 -17.08 18.38
N PRO A 82 -11.54 -18.38 18.02
CA PRO A 82 -12.61 -19.05 17.26
C PRO A 82 -13.93 -19.19 18.01
N LYS A 83 -13.88 -19.11 19.35
CA LYS A 83 -15.07 -19.20 20.23
C LYS A 83 -15.68 -17.84 20.57
N MET A 84 -15.12 -16.74 20.08
CA MET A 84 -15.63 -15.40 20.39
C MET A 84 -17.02 -15.21 19.79
N GLY A 85 -17.93 -14.66 20.60
CA GLY A 85 -19.30 -14.38 20.20
C GLY A 85 -19.37 -13.32 19.10
N ARG A 86 -20.51 -13.24 18.42
CA ARG A 86 -20.70 -12.37 17.26
C ARG A 86 -20.52 -10.90 17.63
N ILE A 87 -21.14 -10.45 18.71
CA ILE A 87 -21.12 -9.04 19.13
C ILE A 87 -19.72 -8.65 19.60
N GLU A 88 -19.05 -9.55 20.33
CA GLU A 88 -17.70 -9.37 20.84
C GLU A 88 -16.71 -9.22 19.70
N VAL A 89 -16.81 -10.05 18.65
CA VAL A 89 -15.99 -9.93 17.43
C VAL A 89 -16.19 -8.55 16.78
N LEU A 90 -17.44 -8.11 16.61
CA LEU A 90 -17.75 -6.82 15.97
C LEU A 90 -17.20 -5.63 16.77
N LEU A 91 -17.35 -5.64 18.09
CA LEU A 91 -16.87 -4.56 18.95
C LEU A 91 -15.34 -4.54 19.03
N VAL A 92 -14.72 -5.69 19.33
CA VAL A 92 -13.28 -5.79 19.52
C VAL A 92 -12.53 -5.53 18.23
N MET A 93 -12.91 -6.19 17.13
CA MET A 93 -12.25 -5.92 15.84
C MET A 93 -12.63 -4.55 15.30
N GLY A 94 -13.83 -4.04 15.58
CA GLY A 94 -14.21 -2.68 15.20
C GLY A 94 -13.27 -1.64 15.79
N VAL A 95 -12.90 -1.79 17.07
CA VAL A 95 -11.92 -0.93 17.75
C VAL A 95 -10.52 -1.10 17.16
N VAL A 96 -10.04 -2.34 17.01
CA VAL A 96 -8.68 -2.62 16.52
C VAL A 96 -8.50 -2.13 15.08
N LEU A 97 -9.44 -2.46 14.20
CA LEU A 97 -9.40 -2.08 12.79
C LEU A 97 -9.63 -0.56 12.61
N GLY A 98 -10.55 0.03 13.36
CA GLY A 98 -10.77 1.49 13.35
C GLY A 98 -9.53 2.26 13.84
N LEU A 99 -8.80 1.74 14.83
CA LEU A 99 -7.50 2.28 15.25
C LEU A 99 -6.44 2.09 14.17
N TYR A 100 -6.34 0.92 13.56
CA TYR A 100 -5.39 0.67 12.46
C TYR A 100 -5.61 1.68 11.32
N TRP A 101 -6.87 1.92 10.91
CA TRP A 101 -7.22 2.92 9.91
C TRP A 101 -6.83 4.33 10.33
N ALA A 102 -7.22 4.74 11.53
CA ALA A 102 -6.95 6.09 12.02
C ALA A 102 -5.45 6.35 12.17
N VAL A 103 -4.74 5.44 12.84
CA VAL A 103 -3.30 5.56 13.15
C VAL A 103 -2.49 5.43 11.87
N GLY A 104 -2.76 4.40 11.06
CA GLY A 104 -2.08 4.18 9.80
C GLY A 104 -2.16 5.40 8.91
N SER A 105 -3.39 5.88 8.61
CA SER A 105 -3.55 7.07 7.78
C SER A 105 -2.90 8.30 8.41
N ASN A 106 -2.99 8.47 9.73
CA ASN A 106 -2.38 9.62 10.41
C ASN A 106 -0.85 9.65 10.30
N MET A 107 -0.18 8.50 10.36
CA MET A 107 1.28 8.40 10.18
C MET A 107 1.73 8.86 8.79
N THR A 108 0.86 8.75 7.78
CA THR A 108 1.17 9.18 6.41
C THR A 108 1.07 10.70 6.23
N VAL A 109 0.29 11.40 7.06
CA VAL A 109 -0.01 12.84 6.90
C VAL A 109 1.25 13.67 6.64
N ARG A 110 2.26 13.57 7.51
CA ARG A 110 3.49 14.36 7.35
C ARG A 110 4.19 14.11 6.02
N TYR A 111 4.25 12.85 5.60
CA TYR A 111 4.95 12.44 4.40
C TYR A 111 4.17 12.81 3.14
N THR A 112 2.85 12.68 3.18
CA THR A 112 1.96 13.05 2.08
C THR A 112 1.98 14.56 1.87
N GLN A 113 1.94 15.36 2.95
CA GLN A 113 2.03 16.82 2.82
C GLN A 113 3.39 17.26 2.24
N ASP A 114 4.49 16.62 2.63
CA ASP A 114 5.83 16.87 2.06
C ASP A 114 5.96 16.50 0.57
N LEU A 115 5.30 15.41 0.17
CA LEU A 115 5.27 14.95 -1.22
C LEU A 115 4.41 15.87 -2.10
N THR A 116 3.26 16.29 -1.59
CA THR A 116 2.22 17.03 -2.34
C THR A 116 2.36 18.55 -2.21
N ASP A 117 3.31 19.02 -1.41
CA ASP A 117 3.48 20.44 -1.04
C ASP A 117 2.22 21.05 -0.42
N GLY A 118 1.61 20.33 0.51
CA GLY A 118 0.42 20.81 1.24
C GLY A 118 -0.92 20.41 0.59
N GLY A 119 -0.97 19.28 -0.11
CA GLY A 119 -2.16 18.82 -0.83
C GLY A 119 -3.39 18.49 0.01
N GLY A 120 -3.31 18.55 1.35
CA GLY A 120 -4.50 18.52 2.21
C GLY A 120 -5.11 17.13 2.44
N PHE A 121 -4.43 16.05 2.07
CA PHE A 121 -4.92 14.67 2.24
C PHE A 121 -3.89 13.74 2.90
N ALA A 122 -4.34 12.56 3.31
CA ALA A 122 -3.51 11.46 3.79
C ALA A 122 -3.72 10.19 2.94
N VAL A 123 -2.84 9.20 3.09
CA VAL A 123 -3.05 7.90 2.45
C VAL A 123 -3.85 6.98 3.37
N ALA A 124 -4.98 6.49 2.88
CA ALA A 124 -5.83 5.49 3.51
C ALA A 124 -5.91 4.27 2.59
N HIS A 125 -4.93 3.38 2.75
CA HIS A 125 -4.78 2.21 1.90
C HIS A 125 -4.24 1.01 2.71
N GLN A 126 -3.43 0.14 2.11
CA GLN A 126 -3.02 -1.15 2.69
C GLN A 126 -1.54 -1.22 3.11
N GLN A 127 -0.84 -0.09 3.04
CA GLN A 127 0.60 0.03 3.26
C GLN A 127 0.93 1.33 4.00
N MET A 128 0.06 1.77 4.88
CA MET A 128 0.18 3.07 5.55
C MET A 128 1.36 3.07 6.54
N PHE A 129 1.50 2.00 7.31
CA PHE A 129 2.66 1.81 8.19
C PHE A 129 3.92 1.59 7.36
N GLY A 130 3.82 0.85 6.25
CA GLY A 130 4.88 0.69 5.26
C GLY A 130 5.38 2.02 4.69
N ILE A 131 4.48 2.93 4.28
CA ILE A 131 4.82 4.27 3.78
C ILE A 131 5.58 5.05 4.85
N ALA A 132 5.09 5.02 6.10
CA ALA A 132 5.74 5.73 7.19
C ALA A 132 7.13 5.14 7.51
N PHE A 133 7.27 3.81 7.49
CA PHE A 133 8.52 3.10 7.71
C PHE A 133 9.54 3.36 6.60
N VAL A 134 9.14 3.23 5.33
CA VAL A 134 9.97 3.50 4.15
C VAL A 134 10.40 4.96 4.13
N SER A 135 9.50 5.89 4.45
CA SER A 135 9.83 7.31 4.51
C SER A 135 10.82 7.64 5.64
N TRP A 136 10.63 7.04 6.81
CA TRP A 136 11.60 7.15 7.91
C TRP A 136 12.96 6.55 7.54
N LEU A 137 12.98 5.39 6.88
CA LEU A 137 14.21 4.76 6.44
C LEU A 137 14.91 5.60 5.38
N ALA A 138 14.17 6.15 4.41
CA ALA A 138 14.68 7.10 3.44
C ALA A 138 15.34 8.32 4.11
N ASP A 139 14.74 8.89 5.17
CA ASP A 139 15.37 9.97 5.94
C ASP A 139 16.72 9.57 6.54
N LYS A 140 16.86 8.32 7.01
CA LYS A 140 18.14 7.78 7.50
C LYS A 140 19.15 7.59 6.36
N PHE A 141 18.71 7.11 5.20
CA PHE A 141 19.56 7.01 4.01
C PHE A 141 20.09 8.38 3.59
N LYS A 142 19.21 9.39 3.51
CA LYS A 142 19.57 10.77 3.21
C LYS A 142 20.60 11.31 4.21
N ALA A 143 20.37 11.13 5.51
CA ALA A 143 21.29 11.58 6.55
C ALA A 143 22.68 10.93 6.41
N ARG A 144 22.75 9.65 6.03
CA ARG A 144 24.01 8.95 5.75
C ARG A 144 24.72 9.50 4.52
N GLU A 145 23.99 9.77 3.43
CA GLU A 145 24.59 10.33 2.21
C GLU A 145 25.13 11.74 2.45
N VAL A 146 24.40 12.59 3.18
CA VAL A 146 24.87 13.92 3.60
C VAL A 146 26.16 13.82 4.42
N LYS A 147 26.23 12.91 5.39
CA LYS A 147 27.46 12.67 6.17
C LYS A 147 28.63 12.21 5.30
N ALA A 148 28.34 11.41 4.26
CA ALA A 148 29.33 10.94 3.30
C ALA A 148 29.68 11.98 2.22
N LYS A 149 29.21 13.24 2.34
CA LYS A 149 29.34 14.31 1.34
C LYS A 149 28.86 13.89 -0.06
N LYS A 150 27.91 12.96 -0.13
CA LYS A 150 27.26 12.51 -1.38
C LYS A 150 25.94 13.26 -1.53
N LYS A 151 25.71 13.86 -2.69
CA LYS A 151 24.43 14.48 -3.02
C LYS A 151 23.47 13.38 -3.49
N ALA A 152 22.41 13.13 -2.71
CA ALA A 152 21.29 12.30 -3.13
C ALA A 152 20.69 12.94 -4.40
N ARG A 153 20.67 12.21 -5.51
CA ARG A 153 20.05 12.68 -6.76
C ARG A 153 18.66 12.07 -6.86
N ARG A 154 17.63 12.91 -6.92
CA ARG A 154 16.28 12.47 -7.22
C ARG A 154 16.20 12.12 -8.71
N LEU A 155 15.23 11.29 -9.09
CA LEU A 155 15.10 10.81 -10.47
C LEU A 155 14.93 11.97 -11.46
N GLU A 156 14.15 12.97 -11.09
CA GLU A 156 13.91 14.22 -11.80
C GLU A 156 15.16 15.12 -11.94
N ASP A 157 16.19 14.92 -11.10
CA ASP A 157 17.45 15.67 -11.17
C ASP A 157 18.51 14.97 -12.05
N ILE A 158 18.20 13.79 -12.61
CA ILE A 158 19.14 13.00 -13.41
C ILE A 158 19.02 13.40 -14.87
N GLU A 159 19.96 14.22 -15.36
CA GLU A 159 20.09 14.49 -16.79
C GLU A 159 20.94 13.42 -17.48
N LEU A 160 20.32 12.66 -18.38
CA LEU A 160 21.03 11.65 -19.17
C LEU A 160 21.68 12.27 -20.43
N PRO A 161 22.89 11.84 -20.84
CA PRO A 161 23.59 12.42 -21.99
C PRO A 161 23.14 11.83 -23.34
N GLY A 162 23.28 12.63 -24.41
CA GLY A 162 23.09 12.16 -25.80
C GLY A 162 21.70 11.60 -26.09
N PHE A 163 21.62 10.46 -26.78
CA PHE A 163 20.37 9.76 -27.08
C PHE A 163 19.58 9.36 -25.81
N LEU A 164 20.25 9.19 -24.67
CA LEU A 164 19.58 8.83 -23.42
C LEU A 164 18.70 9.97 -22.86
N LYS A 165 18.80 11.20 -23.40
CA LYS A 165 17.88 12.30 -23.06
C LYS A 165 16.40 11.98 -23.29
N ILE A 166 16.09 11.03 -24.17
CA ILE A 166 14.69 10.60 -24.38
C ILE A 166 14.06 10.04 -23.09
N PHE A 167 14.87 9.51 -22.17
CA PHE A 167 14.42 8.99 -20.88
C PHE A 167 14.15 10.09 -19.85
N ASN A 168 14.47 11.35 -20.16
CA ASN A 168 14.05 12.49 -19.35
C ASN A 168 12.56 12.81 -19.57
N GLU A 169 11.97 12.33 -20.68
CA GLU A 169 10.52 12.42 -20.90
C GLU A 169 9.86 11.21 -20.23
N ASN A 170 8.98 11.47 -19.27
CA ASN A 170 8.42 10.48 -18.36
C ASN A 170 7.56 9.41 -19.06
N MET A 171 6.79 9.79 -20.08
CA MET A 171 5.94 8.87 -20.84
C MET A 171 6.79 7.95 -21.73
N VAL A 172 7.81 8.49 -22.39
CA VAL A 172 8.78 7.74 -23.21
C VAL A 172 9.59 6.80 -22.32
N ALA A 173 10.12 7.28 -21.20
CA ALA A 173 10.90 6.49 -20.28
C ALA A 173 10.09 5.32 -19.71
N THR A 174 8.88 5.60 -19.20
CA THR A 174 7.98 4.58 -18.68
C THR A 174 7.57 3.60 -19.76
N GLY A 175 7.22 4.07 -20.96
CA GLY A 175 6.85 3.22 -22.09
C GLY A 175 7.97 2.25 -22.50
N ILE A 176 9.21 2.75 -22.61
CA ILE A 176 10.36 1.91 -22.94
C ILE A 176 10.63 0.90 -21.82
N LEU A 177 10.64 1.34 -20.55
CA LEU A 177 10.84 0.46 -19.40
C LEU A 177 9.81 -0.67 -19.35
N MET A 178 8.54 -0.35 -19.57
CA MET A 178 7.45 -1.34 -19.58
C MET A 178 7.52 -2.25 -20.80
N LEU A 179 7.93 -1.73 -21.97
CA LEU A 179 8.17 -2.55 -23.16
C LEU A 179 9.23 -3.61 -22.92
N PHE A 180 10.34 -3.26 -22.26
CA PHE A 180 11.33 -4.26 -21.89
C PHE A 180 10.80 -5.21 -20.82
N PHE A 181 10.19 -4.69 -19.76
CA PHE A 181 9.73 -5.52 -18.64
C PHE A 181 8.66 -6.53 -19.05
N PHE A 182 7.52 -6.05 -19.57
CA PHE A 182 6.45 -6.93 -20.03
C PHE A 182 6.83 -7.67 -21.31
N GLY A 183 7.58 -7.05 -22.22
CA GLY A 183 8.05 -7.73 -23.42
C GLY A 183 8.88 -8.96 -23.13
N ILE A 184 9.84 -8.89 -22.19
CA ILE A 184 10.62 -10.07 -21.78
C ILE A 184 9.72 -11.15 -21.19
N ILE A 185 8.78 -10.80 -20.30
CA ILE A 185 7.84 -11.76 -19.71
C ILE A 185 6.98 -12.42 -20.79
N MET A 186 6.42 -11.62 -21.71
CA MET A 186 5.58 -12.12 -22.79
C MET A 186 6.36 -13.00 -23.75
N LEU A 187 7.62 -12.67 -24.05
CA LEU A 187 8.50 -13.50 -24.88
C LEU A 187 8.80 -14.86 -24.23
N ILE A 188 9.02 -14.89 -22.90
CA ILE A 188 9.22 -16.14 -22.14
C ILE A 188 7.95 -17.00 -22.16
N LEU A 189 6.78 -16.41 -21.97
CA LEU A 189 5.50 -17.13 -22.03
C LEU A 189 5.14 -17.60 -23.45
N GLY A 190 5.54 -16.84 -24.46
CA GLY A 190 5.39 -17.18 -25.87
C GLY A 190 3.99 -16.91 -26.44
N LYS A 191 3.91 -16.83 -27.77
CA LYS A 191 2.67 -16.53 -28.51
C LYS A 191 1.53 -17.51 -28.18
N SER A 192 1.84 -18.80 -28.09
CA SER A 192 0.86 -19.86 -27.86
C SER A 192 0.10 -19.69 -26.55
N TYR A 193 0.77 -19.24 -25.48
CA TYR A 193 0.15 -18.95 -24.20
C TYR A 193 -0.96 -17.90 -24.35
N PHE A 194 -0.66 -16.76 -25.00
CA PHE A 194 -1.63 -15.68 -25.16
C PHE A 194 -2.77 -16.03 -26.13
N VAL A 195 -2.53 -16.88 -27.12
CA VAL A 195 -3.61 -17.44 -27.95
C VAL A 195 -4.51 -18.37 -27.13
N GLY A 196 -3.93 -19.16 -26.22
CA GLY A 196 -4.68 -19.95 -25.24
C GLY A 196 -5.53 -19.08 -24.32
N VAL A 197 -4.97 -17.99 -23.78
CA VAL A 197 -5.71 -17.01 -22.96
C VAL A 197 -6.87 -16.39 -23.74
N PHE A 198 -6.67 -16.09 -25.03
CA PHE A 198 -7.74 -15.59 -25.89
C PHE A 198 -8.90 -16.56 -26.03
N ALA A 199 -8.62 -17.84 -26.27
CA ALA A 199 -9.65 -18.87 -26.32
C ALA A 199 -10.36 -19.04 -24.96
N ALA A 200 -9.59 -19.10 -23.86
CA ALA A 200 -10.12 -19.32 -22.52
C ALA A 200 -11.02 -18.17 -22.04
N THR A 201 -10.69 -16.94 -22.41
CA THR A 201 -11.45 -15.73 -22.04
C THR A 201 -12.50 -15.34 -23.07
N LYS A 202 -12.74 -16.16 -24.10
CA LYS A 202 -13.68 -15.90 -25.20
C LYS A 202 -13.43 -14.54 -25.87
N GLY A 203 -12.16 -14.19 -26.02
CA GLY A 203 -11.70 -12.94 -26.64
C GLY A 203 -11.68 -11.71 -25.74
N ALA A 204 -11.96 -11.83 -24.44
CA ALA A 204 -11.88 -10.69 -23.51
C ALA A 204 -10.43 -10.27 -23.18
N SER A 205 -9.47 -11.19 -23.28
CA SER A 205 -8.04 -10.93 -23.08
C SER A 205 -7.21 -11.84 -23.99
N GLY A 206 -5.89 -11.71 -23.98
CA GLY A 206 -4.99 -12.54 -24.80
C GLY A 206 -4.84 -12.07 -26.26
N LEU A 207 -4.19 -12.91 -27.06
CA LEU A 207 -3.84 -12.63 -28.45
C LEU A 207 -4.74 -13.42 -29.41
N ALA A 208 -5.45 -12.75 -30.31
CA ALA A 208 -6.19 -13.45 -31.37
C ALA A 208 -5.23 -14.32 -32.22
N PRO A 209 -5.63 -15.53 -32.67
CA PRO A 209 -4.71 -16.49 -33.32
C PRO A 209 -3.88 -15.91 -34.48
N ASN A 210 -4.51 -15.05 -35.28
CA ASN A 210 -3.92 -14.45 -36.48
C ASN A 210 -3.33 -13.04 -36.25
N ALA A 211 -3.37 -12.52 -35.01
CA ALA A 211 -2.81 -11.22 -34.69
C ALA A 211 -1.28 -11.27 -34.55
N SER A 212 -0.64 -10.13 -34.81
CA SER A 212 0.82 -9.99 -34.68
C SER A 212 1.23 -9.98 -33.21
N PHE A 213 2.11 -10.90 -32.84
CA PHE A 213 2.62 -10.99 -31.47
C PHE A 213 3.50 -9.78 -31.10
N LEU A 214 4.27 -9.24 -32.05
CA LEU A 214 5.09 -8.05 -31.84
C LEU A 214 4.21 -6.84 -31.49
N PHE A 215 3.15 -6.58 -32.28
CA PHE A 215 2.24 -5.47 -32.00
C PHE A 215 1.47 -5.68 -30.69
N TYR A 216 1.16 -6.93 -30.33
CA TYR A 216 0.55 -7.24 -29.06
C TYR A 216 1.47 -6.92 -27.87
N ILE A 217 2.75 -7.28 -27.95
CA ILE A 217 3.76 -6.90 -26.95
C ILE A 217 3.84 -5.37 -26.84
N MET A 218 3.97 -4.68 -27.98
CA MET A 218 4.06 -3.23 -28.01
C MET A 218 2.83 -2.55 -27.41
N THR A 219 1.63 -2.90 -27.87
CA THR A 219 0.38 -2.27 -27.42
C THR A 219 0.09 -2.57 -25.96
N THR A 220 0.30 -3.81 -25.50
CA THR A 220 0.12 -4.18 -24.09
C THR A 220 1.08 -3.41 -23.19
N SER A 221 2.36 -3.36 -23.57
CA SER A 221 3.38 -2.74 -22.74
C SER A 221 3.31 -1.21 -22.73
N LEU A 222 3.09 -0.59 -23.89
CA LEU A 222 2.94 0.87 -24.01
C LEU A 222 1.60 1.35 -23.42
N GLY A 223 0.57 0.50 -23.46
CA GLY A 223 -0.72 0.76 -22.82
C GLY A 223 -0.60 1.04 -21.32
N PHE A 224 0.42 0.50 -20.64
CA PHE A 224 0.72 0.85 -19.25
C PHE A 224 1.03 2.34 -19.09
N ALA A 225 1.90 2.90 -19.91
CA ALA A 225 2.28 4.32 -19.83
C ALA A 225 1.07 5.24 -20.09
N VAL A 226 0.22 4.84 -21.04
CA VAL A 226 -1.07 5.52 -21.32
C VAL A 226 -1.98 5.48 -20.10
N ASN A 227 -2.21 4.29 -19.52
CA ASN A 227 -3.08 4.13 -18.36
C ASN A 227 -2.55 4.86 -17.12
N LEU A 228 -1.23 4.86 -16.90
CA LEU A 228 -0.62 5.61 -15.81
C LEU A 228 -0.82 7.13 -15.98
N THR A 229 -0.70 7.63 -17.21
CA THR A 229 -0.95 9.04 -17.52
C THR A 229 -2.40 9.41 -17.28
N ILE A 230 -3.35 8.57 -17.75
CA ILE A 230 -4.79 8.75 -17.51
C ILE A 230 -5.07 8.77 -15.99
N LEU A 231 -4.47 7.84 -15.24
CA LEU A 231 -4.59 7.77 -13.79
C LEU A 231 -4.10 9.06 -13.13
N GLN A 232 -2.89 9.53 -13.47
CA GLN A 232 -2.32 10.74 -12.88
C GLN A 232 -3.18 11.99 -13.17
N LEU A 233 -3.70 12.11 -14.40
CA LEU A 233 -4.57 13.21 -14.79
C LEU A 233 -5.89 13.17 -14.02
N GLY A 234 -6.57 12.02 -13.97
CA GLY A 234 -7.85 11.87 -13.27
C GLY A 234 -7.71 12.09 -11.77
N VAL A 235 -6.65 11.54 -11.18
CA VAL A 235 -6.34 11.71 -9.75
C VAL A 235 -6.15 13.18 -9.38
N ARG A 236 -5.38 13.95 -10.15
CA ARG A 236 -5.09 15.34 -9.81
C ARG A 236 -6.36 16.18 -9.75
N THR A 237 -7.24 16.01 -10.73
CA THR A 237 -8.56 16.67 -10.76
C THR A 237 -9.40 16.26 -9.55
N PHE A 238 -9.46 14.95 -9.26
CA PHE A 238 -10.23 14.43 -8.15
C PHE A 238 -9.75 14.93 -6.77
N VAL A 239 -8.43 14.95 -6.53
CA VAL A 239 -7.85 15.36 -5.25
C VAL A 239 -8.16 16.83 -4.94
N GLY A 240 -8.12 17.70 -5.94
CA GLY A 240 -8.50 19.12 -5.78
C GLY A 240 -9.93 19.26 -5.27
N GLU A 241 -10.89 18.70 -6.01
CA GLU A 241 -12.32 18.75 -5.66
C GLU A 241 -12.63 18.09 -4.32
N LEU A 242 -12.00 16.94 -4.03
CA LEU A 242 -12.22 16.24 -2.79
C LEU A 242 -11.70 17.05 -1.60
N THR A 243 -10.50 17.64 -1.70
CA THR A 243 -9.92 18.41 -0.61
C THR A 243 -10.79 19.63 -0.30
N GLU A 244 -11.22 20.36 -1.33
CA GLU A 244 -12.16 21.48 -1.17
C GLU A 244 -13.49 21.03 -0.55
N SER A 245 -14.10 19.95 -1.04
CA SER A 245 -15.35 19.43 -0.48
C SER A 245 -15.22 18.96 0.98
N PHE A 246 -14.05 18.43 1.34
CA PHE A 246 -13.78 17.94 2.69
C PHE A 246 -13.55 19.08 3.69
N THR A 247 -13.13 20.28 3.25
CA THR A 247 -13.03 21.45 4.14
C THR A 247 -14.37 21.74 4.83
N GLY A 248 -15.50 21.66 4.12
CA GLY A 248 -16.83 21.85 4.71
C GLY A 248 -17.21 20.81 5.77
N ILE A 249 -16.73 19.57 5.62
CA ILE A 249 -16.88 18.51 6.64
C ILE A 249 -15.94 18.77 7.82
N SER A 250 -14.68 19.12 7.54
CA SER A 250 -13.66 19.41 8.53
C SER A 250 -14.12 20.56 9.43
N ASP A 251 -14.54 21.69 8.86
CA ASP A 251 -14.91 22.90 9.60
C ASP A 251 -16.10 22.71 10.56
N ARG A 252 -17.06 21.85 10.21
CA ARG A 252 -18.27 21.65 11.02
C ARG A 252 -18.23 20.40 11.88
N LEU A 253 -17.82 19.28 11.31
CA LEU A 253 -17.98 17.96 11.91
C LEU A 253 -16.67 17.42 12.47
N LEU A 254 -15.53 17.64 11.80
CA LEU A 254 -14.23 17.05 12.16
C LEU A 254 -13.09 18.09 12.11
N PRO A 255 -13.05 19.08 13.04
CA PRO A 255 -12.20 20.28 12.91
C PRO A 255 -10.71 19.98 12.79
N GLY A 256 -10.08 20.35 11.67
CA GLY A 256 -8.62 20.15 11.46
C GLY A 256 -8.26 18.72 11.06
N SER A 257 -9.21 17.98 10.50
CA SER A 257 -8.97 16.66 9.90
C SER A 257 -8.70 16.76 8.40
N VAL A 258 -8.09 15.71 7.85
CA VAL A 258 -7.88 15.50 6.41
C VAL A 258 -8.58 14.23 5.94
N PRO A 259 -9.03 14.17 4.67
CA PRO A 259 -9.47 12.93 4.07
C PRO A 259 -8.26 12.03 3.83
N GLY A 260 -8.35 10.80 4.29
CA GLY A 260 -7.46 9.72 3.91
C GLY A 260 -8.03 9.03 2.67
N ILE A 261 -7.25 8.97 1.60
CA ILE A 261 -7.68 8.51 0.27
C ILE A 261 -6.75 7.46 -0.33
N ASP A 262 -7.12 6.95 -1.51
CA ASP A 262 -6.37 5.93 -2.22
C ASP A 262 -4.90 6.34 -2.44
N VAL A 263 -3.98 5.38 -2.32
CA VAL A 263 -2.54 5.64 -2.51
C VAL A 263 -2.21 6.13 -3.91
N ALA A 264 -2.99 5.74 -4.92
CA ALA A 264 -2.86 6.23 -6.28
C ALA A 264 -2.90 7.76 -6.35
N ALA A 265 -3.55 8.41 -5.37
CA ALA A 265 -3.54 9.85 -5.22
C ALA A 265 -2.14 10.45 -5.22
N THR A 266 -1.19 9.75 -4.61
CA THR A 266 0.20 10.20 -4.48
C THR A 266 0.97 10.15 -5.80
N PHE A 267 0.56 9.33 -6.76
CA PHE A 267 1.27 9.15 -8.03
C PHE A 267 1.18 10.37 -8.94
N ALA A 268 0.15 11.21 -8.76
CA ALA A 268 0.00 12.46 -9.48
C ALA A 268 0.94 13.57 -8.96
N PHE A 269 1.53 13.41 -7.77
CA PHE A 269 2.43 14.37 -7.14
C PHE A 269 3.87 13.87 -7.06
N GLY A 270 4.08 12.56 -7.20
CA GLY A 270 5.39 11.95 -7.36
C GLY A 270 5.92 12.04 -8.78
N GLU A 271 7.24 11.92 -8.92
CA GLU A 271 7.87 11.77 -10.24
C GLU A 271 7.36 10.48 -10.92
N PRO A 272 6.84 10.52 -12.16
CA PRO A 272 6.31 9.33 -12.85
C PRO A 272 7.34 8.20 -12.94
N ASN A 273 8.60 8.52 -13.24
CA ASN A 273 9.69 7.53 -13.24
C ASN A 273 9.90 6.85 -11.87
N ALA A 274 9.57 7.51 -10.75
CA ALA A 274 9.66 6.90 -9.41
C ALA A 274 8.59 5.83 -9.18
N VAL A 275 7.37 6.03 -9.72
CA VAL A 275 6.29 5.03 -9.72
C VAL A 275 6.77 3.78 -10.44
N THR A 276 7.26 3.95 -11.67
CA THR A 276 7.71 2.86 -12.55
C THR A 276 8.92 2.13 -11.95
N ILE A 277 9.92 2.86 -11.46
CA ILE A 277 11.12 2.27 -10.84
C ILE A 277 10.77 1.52 -9.56
N GLY A 278 9.91 2.09 -8.72
CA GLY A 278 9.45 1.42 -7.51
C GLY A 278 8.79 0.07 -7.84
N PHE A 279 7.86 0.08 -8.80
CA PHE A 279 7.23 -1.13 -9.34
C PHE A 279 8.26 -2.17 -9.84
N LEU A 280 9.21 -1.77 -10.68
CA LEU A 280 10.19 -2.69 -11.27
C LEU A 280 11.06 -3.38 -10.23
N PHE A 281 11.58 -2.61 -9.26
CA PHE A 281 12.43 -3.18 -8.22
C PHE A 281 11.63 -4.00 -7.21
N GLY A 282 10.40 -3.59 -6.89
CA GLY A 282 9.46 -4.41 -6.12
C GLY A 282 9.14 -5.74 -6.80
N ALA A 283 8.83 -5.71 -8.09
CA ALA A 283 8.59 -6.91 -8.89
C ALA A 283 9.81 -7.83 -8.92
N LEU A 284 11.01 -7.28 -9.09
CA LEU A 284 12.25 -8.04 -9.00
C LEU A 284 12.39 -8.73 -7.63
N GLY A 285 12.12 -8.02 -6.54
CA GLY A 285 12.08 -8.60 -5.19
C GLY A 285 11.08 -9.74 -5.08
N GLN A 286 9.84 -9.53 -5.54
CA GLN A 286 8.80 -10.56 -5.49
C GLN A 286 9.19 -11.81 -6.31
N PHE A 287 9.71 -11.65 -7.53
CA PHE A 287 10.12 -12.78 -8.37
C PHE A 287 11.27 -13.59 -7.76
N LEU A 288 12.25 -12.91 -7.15
CA LEU A 288 13.32 -13.61 -6.44
C LEU A 288 12.79 -14.37 -5.22
N ALA A 289 11.86 -13.79 -4.45
CA ALA A 289 11.24 -14.48 -3.33
C ALA A 289 10.40 -15.68 -3.77
N ILE A 290 9.62 -15.56 -4.85
CA ILE A 290 8.86 -16.69 -5.42
C ILE A 290 9.81 -17.80 -5.88
N GLY A 291 10.88 -17.44 -6.58
CA GLY A 291 11.92 -18.39 -6.98
C GLY A 291 12.55 -19.09 -5.77
N ALA A 292 12.82 -18.36 -4.70
CA ALA A 292 13.31 -18.94 -3.44
C ALA A 292 12.28 -19.90 -2.82
N LEU A 293 11.00 -19.53 -2.73
CA LEU A 293 9.95 -20.41 -2.21
C LEU A 293 9.85 -21.74 -3.01
N LEU A 294 10.03 -21.68 -4.33
CA LEU A 294 10.06 -22.87 -5.19
C LEU A 294 11.30 -23.74 -4.91
N ILE A 295 12.49 -23.14 -4.88
CA ILE A 295 13.76 -23.85 -4.63
C ILE A 295 13.76 -24.53 -3.25
N PHE A 296 13.25 -23.84 -2.24
CA PHE A 296 13.19 -24.35 -0.86
C PHE A 296 11.95 -25.19 -0.56
N HIS A 297 11.16 -25.56 -1.58
CA HIS A 297 9.98 -26.43 -1.45
C HIS A 297 8.98 -25.95 -0.39
N SER A 298 8.71 -24.65 -0.36
CA SER A 298 7.74 -24.05 0.54
C SER A 298 6.37 -24.74 0.42
N PRO A 299 5.66 -25.01 1.53
CA PRO A 299 4.33 -25.63 1.50
C PRO A 299 3.28 -24.76 0.81
N THR A 300 3.52 -23.45 0.73
CA THR A 300 2.67 -22.51 0.01
C THR A 300 3.51 -21.77 -1.03
N ILE A 301 3.09 -21.88 -2.28
CA ILE A 301 3.67 -21.15 -3.41
C ILE A 301 2.82 -19.90 -3.63
N ILE A 302 3.49 -18.76 -3.71
CA ILE A 302 2.84 -17.48 -3.98
C ILE A 302 2.78 -17.21 -5.49
N ILE A 303 1.60 -16.83 -5.95
CA ILE A 303 1.37 -16.25 -7.27
C ILE A 303 1.23 -14.75 -7.07
N ALA A 304 2.16 -13.97 -7.64
CA ALA A 304 2.15 -12.52 -7.53
C ALA A 304 0.93 -11.92 -8.25
N GLY A 305 0.05 -11.25 -7.51
CA GLY A 305 -0.97 -10.37 -8.07
C GLY A 305 -0.39 -9.03 -8.48
N PHE A 306 -0.97 -8.41 -9.50
CA PHE A 306 -0.50 -7.13 -10.01
C PHE A 306 -0.68 -6.00 -8.98
N ILE A 307 -1.77 -6.03 -8.19
CA ILE A 307 -2.10 -4.94 -7.27
C ILE A 307 -1.01 -4.72 -6.22
N PRO A 308 -0.58 -5.73 -5.42
CA PRO A 308 0.49 -5.51 -4.45
C PRO A 308 1.85 -5.30 -5.08
N LEU A 309 2.09 -5.93 -6.23
CA LEU A 309 3.33 -5.77 -6.98
C LEU A 309 3.49 -4.34 -7.48
N PHE A 310 2.41 -3.68 -7.92
CA PHE A 310 2.41 -2.30 -8.38
C PHE A 310 2.21 -1.28 -7.27
N PHE A 311 1.05 -1.26 -6.61
CA PHE A 311 0.64 -0.10 -5.80
C PHE A 311 1.51 0.13 -4.55
N ASP A 312 1.92 -0.92 -3.85
CA ASP A 312 2.83 -0.78 -2.70
C ASP A 312 4.19 -0.25 -3.13
N ASN A 313 4.78 -0.93 -4.11
CA ASN A 313 6.16 -0.69 -4.51
C ASN A 313 6.30 0.63 -5.28
N ALA A 314 5.28 1.02 -6.06
CA ALA A 314 5.18 2.34 -6.65
C ALA A 314 5.11 3.44 -5.59
N ALA A 315 4.24 3.29 -4.58
CA ALA A 315 4.13 4.25 -3.49
C ALA A 315 5.45 4.39 -2.73
N PHE A 316 6.08 3.27 -2.39
CA PHE A 316 7.38 3.28 -1.72
C PHE A 316 8.47 3.92 -2.59
N GLY A 317 8.46 3.68 -3.90
CA GLY A 317 9.35 4.34 -4.86
C GLY A 317 9.17 5.87 -4.84
N VAL A 318 7.92 6.34 -4.90
CA VAL A 318 7.57 7.77 -4.86
C VAL A 318 8.03 8.43 -3.56
N PHE A 319 7.66 7.87 -2.41
CA PHE A 319 8.05 8.42 -1.11
C PHE A 319 9.56 8.35 -0.88
N ALA A 320 10.21 7.25 -1.24
CA ALA A 320 11.66 7.11 -1.10
C ALA A 320 12.42 8.07 -2.02
N ASN A 321 11.99 8.25 -3.28
CA ASN A 321 12.61 9.18 -4.23
C ASN A 321 12.52 10.62 -3.71
N ARG A 322 11.33 11.06 -3.28
CA ARG A 322 11.13 12.41 -2.73
C ARG A 322 12.08 12.72 -1.59
N ARG A 323 12.36 11.73 -0.73
CA ARG A 323 13.13 11.93 0.50
C ARG A 323 14.63 11.73 0.32
N ALA A 324 15.03 10.67 -0.39
CA ALA A 324 16.41 10.19 -0.47
C ALA A 324 16.89 9.84 -1.90
N GLY A 325 16.08 10.13 -2.91
CA GLY A 325 16.46 10.02 -4.32
C GLY A 325 16.43 8.60 -4.88
N ALA A 326 16.99 8.46 -6.09
CA ALA A 326 16.82 7.28 -6.94
C ALA A 326 17.27 5.96 -6.29
N LYS A 327 18.37 5.98 -5.53
CA LYS A 327 18.89 4.76 -4.88
C LYS A 327 17.92 4.19 -3.85
N ALA A 328 17.34 5.06 -3.02
CA ALA A 328 16.33 4.63 -2.05
C ALA A 328 15.07 4.13 -2.75
N ALA A 329 14.69 4.78 -3.86
CA ALA A 329 13.56 4.38 -4.70
C ALA A 329 13.74 3.02 -5.39
N MET A 330 14.97 2.51 -5.51
CA MET A 330 15.24 1.15 -6.00
C MET A 330 15.36 0.15 -4.86
N ILE A 331 16.14 0.48 -3.82
CA ILE A 331 16.48 -0.46 -2.74
C ILE A 331 15.26 -0.77 -1.86
N LEU A 332 14.49 0.25 -1.47
CA LEU A 332 13.40 0.06 -0.51
C LEU A 332 12.23 -0.74 -1.11
N PRO A 333 11.77 -0.47 -2.35
CA PRO A 333 10.79 -1.32 -3.01
C PRO A 333 11.29 -2.74 -3.26
N PHE A 334 12.57 -2.94 -3.58
CA PHE A 334 13.13 -4.29 -3.72
C PHE A 334 12.97 -5.14 -2.46
N PHE A 335 13.33 -4.59 -1.30
CA PHE A 335 13.14 -5.31 -0.03
C PHE A 335 11.66 -5.45 0.34
N SER A 336 10.82 -4.48 -0.03
CA SER A 336 9.37 -4.62 0.10
C SER A 336 8.85 -5.83 -0.67
N GLY A 337 9.24 -6.00 -1.94
CA GLY A 337 8.84 -7.16 -2.74
C GLY A 337 9.22 -8.51 -2.11
N LEU A 338 10.44 -8.61 -1.55
CA LEU A 338 10.85 -9.80 -0.82
C LEU A 338 9.95 -10.05 0.40
N ILE A 339 9.72 -9.01 1.20
CA ILE A 339 8.94 -9.08 2.44
C ILE A 339 7.47 -9.43 2.14
N GLN A 340 6.86 -8.84 1.11
CA GLN A 340 5.49 -9.14 0.70
C GLN A 340 5.31 -10.63 0.42
N VAL A 341 6.16 -11.22 -0.42
CA VAL A 341 6.04 -12.64 -0.79
C VAL A 341 6.30 -13.57 0.40
N PHE A 342 7.38 -13.36 1.16
CA PHE A 342 7.68 -14.22 2.30
C PHE A 342 6.66 -14.06 3.43
N GLY A 343 6.26 -12.81 3.72
CA GLY A 343 5.26 -12.49 4.72
C GLY A 343 3.90 -13.07 4.36
N ALA A 344 3.45 -12.88 3.12
CA ALA A 344 2.20 -13.44 2.61
C ALA A 344 2.19 -14.97 2.66
N ALA A 345 3.28 -15.63 2.24
CA ALA A 345 3.42 -17.08 2.34
C ALA A 345 3.27 -17.52 3.80
N LEU A 346 4.03 -16.92 4.71
CA LEU A 346 4.00 -17.26 6.13
C LEU A 346 2.60 -17.10 6.73
N ILE A 347 2.00 -15.91 6.61
CA ILE A 347 0.73 -15.61 7.27
C ILE A 347 -0.42 -16.38 6.63
N SER A 348 -0.51 -16.46 5.30
CA SER A 348 -1.61 -17.15 4.62
C SER A 348 -1.62 -18.64 4.89
N THR A 349 -0.44 -19.29 4.98
CA THR A 349 -0.33 -20.67 5.44
C THR A 349 -0.77 -20.80 6.88
N TRP A 350 -0.29 -19.92 7.76
CA TRP A 350 -0.51 -20.04 9.19
C TRP A 350 -1.98 -19.85 9.61
N ILE A 351 -2.66 -18.85 9.03
CA ILE A 351 -4.07 -18.58 9.31
C ILE A 351 -5.02 -19.43 8.45
N GLY A 352 -4.48 -20.25 7.54
CA GLY A 352 -5.22 -21.19 6.72
C GLY A 352 -5.91 -20.63 5.48
N LEU A 353 -5.72 -19.33 5.16
CA LEU A 353 -6.28 -18.72 3.95
C LEU A 353 -5.67 -19.27 2.66
N SER A 354 -4.43 -19.79 2.72
CA SER A 354 -3.80 -20.39 1.55
C SER A 354 -4.63 -21.52 0.93
N LYS A 355 -5.37 -22.28 1.75
CA LYS A 355 -6.26 -23.37 1.33
C LYS A 355 -7.43 -22.91 0.45
N PHE A 356 -7.77 -21.63 0.52
CA PHE A 356 -8.81 -20.98 -0.27
C PHE A 356 -8.23 -20.17 -1.44
N GLY A 357 -6.93 -20.34 -1.73
CA GLY A 357 -6.29 -19.86 -2.96
C GLY A 357 -5.95 -18.38 -3.01
N GLY A 358 -6.23 -17.60 -1.96
CA GLY A 358 -6.02 -16.15 -1.97
C GLY A 358 -5.59 -15.55 -0.63
N TYR A 359 -4.75 -14.52 -0.70
CA TYR A 359 -4.42 -13.65 0.43
C TYR A 359 -4.29 -12.19 -0.04
N LEU A 360 -4.54 -11.25 0.86
CA LEU A 360 -4.58 -9.83 0.53
C LEU A 360 -3.23 -9.30 0.02
N GLY A 361 -2.12 -9.69 0.66
CA GLY A 361 -0.77 -9.60 0.09
C GLY A 361 -0.15 -8.21 -0.04
N MET A 362 -0.71 -7.20 0.63
CA MET A 362 -0.16 -5.85 0.69
C MET A 362 0.75 -5.69 1.92
N PHE A 363 1.67 -4.74 1.88
CA PHE A 363 2.82 -4.68 2.79
C PHE A 363 2.45 -4.69 4.29
N ASP A 364 1.45 -3.89 4.73
CA ASP A 364 1.06 -3.90 6.15
C ASP A 364 0.42 -5.26 6.55
N TRP A 365 -0.19 -5.94 5.59
CA TRP A 365 -0.84 -7.24 5.78
C TRP A 365 0.14 -8.42 5.73
N ASP A 366 1.36 -8.16 5.25
CA ASP A 366 2.47 -9.11 5.26
C ASP A 366 3.48 -8.82 6.39
N THR A 367 3.29 -7.72 7.13
CA THR A 367 4.19 -7.30 8.22
C THR A 367 3.48 -6.96 9.53
N VAL A 368 2.69 -5.88 9.54
CA VAL A 368 2.02 -5.34 10.73
C VAL A 368 0.92 -6.27 11.23
N TRP A 369 0.04 -6.73 10.36
CA TRP A 369 -1.03 -7.65 10.74
C TRP A 369 -0.52 -9.04 11.16
N PRO A 370 0.50 -9.63 10.52
CA PRO A 370 1.16 -10.82 11.05
C PRO A 370 1.71 -10.62 12.46
N PHE A 371 2.37 -9.49 12.71
CA PHE A 371 2.86 -9.15 14.05
C PHE A 371 1.69 -9.02 15.07
N PHE A 372 0.61 -8.33 14.72
CA PHE A 372 -0.59 -8.25 15.57
C PHE A 372 -1.23 -9.63 15.78
N THR A 373 -1.25 -10.48 14.76
CA THR A 373 -1.76 -11.85 14.83
C THR A 373 -0.96 -12.68 15.82
N VAL A 374 0.37 -12.58 15.81
CA VAL A 374 1.24 -13.23 16.80
C VAL A 374 0.91 -12.78 18.22
N LEU A 375 0.81 -11.47 18.46
CA LEU A 375 0.47 -10.94 19.77
C LEU A 375 -0.90 -11.44 20.26
N MET A 376 -1.93 -11.34 19.41
CA MET A 376 -3.29 -11.78 19.74
C MET A 376 -3.38 -13.29 19.95
N LYS A 377 -2.66 -14.09 19.16
CA LYS A 377 -2.71 -15.55 19.25
C LYS A 377 -1.99 -16.09 20.49
N ILE A 378 -0.84 -15.52 20.84
CA ILE A 378 0.00 -16.01 21.94
C ILE A 378 -0.49 -15.48 23.29
N LEU A 379 -0.83 -14.19 23.37
CA LEU A 379 -1.18 -13.52 24.64
C LEU A 379 -2.70 -13.50 24.88
N GLY A 380 -3.51 -14.01 23.95
CA GLY A 380 -4.96 -13.98 24.04
C GLY A 380 -5.50 -12.56 24.17
N ILE A 381 -6.43 -12.34 25.11
CA ILE A 381 -7.06 -11.03 25.34
C ILE A 381 -6.00 -9.96 25.70
N ALA A 382 -4.97 -10.31 26.46
CA ALA A 382 -3.87 -9.38 26.75
C ALA A 382 -3.15 -8.95 25.48
N GLY A 383 -3.05 -9.82 24.47
CA GLY A 383 -2.50 -9.49 23.15
C GLY A 383 -3.30 -8.41 22.43
N ILE A 384 -4.64 -8.47 22.51
CA ILE A 384 -5.52 -7.42 21.96
C ILE A 384 -5.23 -6.08 22.64
N VAL A 385 -5.15 -6.07 23.98
CA VAL A 385 -4.83 -4.86 24.75
C VAL A 385 -3.48 -4.29 24.35
N VAL A 386 -2.45 -5.14 24.18
CA VAL A 386 -1.12 -4.71 23.72
C VAL A 386 -1.20 -4.07 22.33
N VAL A 387 -1.91 -4.68 21.38
CA VAL A 387 -2.08 -4.11 20.02
C VAL A 387 -2.76 -2.75 20.09
N VAL A 388 -3.85 -2.63 20.86
CA VAL A 388 -4.54 -1.35 21.06
C VAL A 388 -3.62 -0.30 21.68
N LEU A 389 -2.84 -0.66 22.71
CA LEU A 389 -1.89 0.26 23.34
C LEU A 389 -0.81 0.72 22.36
N ILE A 390 -0.24 -0.18 21.55
CA ILE A 390 0.73 0.17 20.51
C ILE A 390 0.13 1.21 19.56
N LEU A 391 -1.07 0.93 19.04
CA LEU A 391 -1.75 1.82 18.09
C LEU A 391 -2.06 3.20 18.71
N VAL A 392 -2.54 3.24 19.96
CA VAL A 392 -2.83 4.50 20.66
C VAL A 392 -1.56 5.29 20.99
N LEU A 393 -0.45 4.63 21.29
CA LEU A 393 0.81 5.30 21.66
C LEU A 393 1.46 6.02 20.48
N ILE A 394 1.37 5.48 19.27
CA ILE A 394 2.02 6.06 18.07
C ILE A 394 1.68 7.55 17.86
N PRO A 395 0.41 7.96 17.71
CA PRO A 395 0.08 9.37 17.45
C PRO A 395 0.45 10.29 18.64
N GLN A 396 0.47 9.76 19.86
CA GLN A 396 0.91 10.51 21.04
C GLN A 396 2.41 10.79 20.99
N LEU A 397 3.22 9.80 20.58
CA LEU A 397 4.66 9.97 20.41
C LEU A 397 4.98 10.91 19.25
N GLU A 398 4.26 10.82 18.12
CA GLU A 398 4.41 11.75 17.00
C GLU A 398 4.08 13.19 17.42
N TYR A 399 3.00 13.40 18.17
CA TYR A 399 2.65 14.71 18.72
C TYR A 399 3.73 15.23 19.67
N ARG A 400 4.23 14.40 20.61
CA ARG A 400 5.25 14.81 21.58
C ARG A 400 6.57 15.22 20.92
N HIS A 401 6.90 14.65 19.76
CA HIS A 401 8.11 15.00 19.03
C HIS A 401 8.05 16.41 18.39
N ASP A 402 6.87 16.87 17.94
CA ASP A 402 6.72 18.23 17.40
C ASP A 402 5.35 18.86 17.70
N PRO A 403 5.05 19.21 18.97
CA PRO A 403 3.70 19.63 19.39
C PRO A 403 3.20 20.89 18.68
N LYS A 404 4.11 21.81 18.35
CA LYS A 404 3.80 23.10 17.72
C LYS A 404 3.37 22.93 16.26
N ASN A 405 4.03 22.01 15.55
CA ASN A 405 3.83 21.82 14.12
C ASN A 405 2.88 20.67 13.79
N TYR A 406 2.57 19.80 14.76
CA TYR A 406 1.79 18.57 14.53
C TYR A 406 0.43 18.84 13.90
N PHE A 407 -0.39 19.74 14.44
CA PHE A 407 -1.66 20.08 13.80
C PHE A 407 -1.47 21.07 12.64
N LEU A 408 -0.43 21.91 12.72
CA LEU A 408 -0.15 22.95 11.74
C LEU A 408 0.10 22.40 10.33
N MET A 409 0.77 21.26 10.20
CA MET A 409 1.02 20.63 8.89
C MET A 409 -0.26 20.27 8.10
N VAL A 410 -1.41 20.27 8.76
CA VAL A 410 -2.72 20.08 8.13
C VAL A 410 -3.44 21.41 7.97
N THR A 411 -3.45 22.25 8.99
CA THR A 411 -4.28 23.46 9.02
C THR A 411 -3.65 24.65 8.29
N ASP A 412 -2.32 24.74 8.27
CA ASP A 412 -1.56 25.81 7.60
C ASP A 412 -0.16 25.28 7.22
N TYR A 413 -0.08 24.71 6.01
CA TYR A 413 1.14 24.08 5.54
C TYR A 413 2.25 25.10 5.21
N GLU A 414 1.90 26.33 4.82
CA GLU A 414 2.88 27.39 4.55
C GLU A 414 3.56 27.85 5.84
N GLN A 415 2.80 28.11 6.90
CA GLN A 415 3.37 28.41 8.21
C GLN A 415 4.20 27.25 8.77
N TYR A 416 3.77 26.01 8.52
CA TYR A 416 4.58 24.83 8.82
C TYR A 416 5.93 24.83 8.07
N LYS A 417 5.95 25.13 6.76
CA LYS A 417 7.19 25.22 5.97
C LYS A 417 8.11 26.30 6.53
N GLU A 418 7.59 27.47 6.87
CA GLU A 418 8.36 28.54 7.50
C GLU A 418 9.00 28.11 8.83
N ASN A 419 8.22 27.47 9.70
CA ASN A 419 8.72 26.96 10.98
C ASN A 419 9.84 25.93 10.79
N MET A 420 9.69 25.04 9.81
CA MET A 420 10.70 24.03 9.49
C MET A 420 11.96 24.63 8.85
N ALA A 421 11.83 25.68 8.03
CA ALA A 421 12.96 26.42 7.48
C ALA A 421 13.75 27.12 8.60
N LYS A 422 13.06 27.84 9.50
CA LYS A 422 13.67 28.49 10.67
C LYS A 422 14.43 27.49 11.55
N LYS A 423 13.83 26.32 11.82
CA LYS A 423 14.42 25.22 12.62
C LYS A 423 15.66 24.58 11.95
N LYS A 424 15.73 24.58 10.61
CA LYS A 424 16.93 24.14 9.88
C LYS A 424 18.03 25.19 9.89
N ALA A 425 17.71 26.47 9.86
CA ALA A 425 18.69 27.56 9.90
C ALA A 425 19.35 27.73 11.29
N THR A 426 18.69 27.28 12.37
CA THR A 426 19.22 27.32 13.74
C THR A 426 20.04 26.08 14.15
N LYS A 427 20.11 25.06 13.28
CA LYS A 427 20.86 23.82 13.50
C LYS A 427 22.04 23.74 12.56
#